data_AF-B0MZS9-F1
#
_entry.id   AF-B0MZS9-F1
#
_cell.length_a   1.000
_cell.length_b   1.000
_cell.length_c   1.000
_cell.angle_alpha   90.00
_cell.angle_beta   90.00
_cell.angle_gamma   90.00
#
_symmetry.space_group_name_H-M   'P 1'
#
loop_
_entity.id
_entity.type
_entity.pdbx_description
1 polymer ?
#
loop_
_entity_poly.entity_id
_entity_poly.type
_entity_poly.pdbx_seq_one_letter_code
_entity_poly.pdbx_strand_id
1 'polypeptide(L)'
;MIDSCAKAWQNAGKAVNLHKYWIMEAKKIVHLQFKEPYNGETDFYFGSLKAIYDTVPIGAVGITYKSLTNATRGRSEYENKKVLIRIGQIQRKTRGRSLKSECDG
;
A
#
# COMPACT_ATOMS: atom_id res chain seq x y z
N MET A 1 -16.00 -47.77 23.55
CA MET A 1 -16.15 -47.38 22.14
C MET A 1 -16.29 -45.86 22.11
N ILE A 2 -15.14 -45.19 22.17
CA ILE A 2 -14.65 -44.21 21.19
C ILE A 2 -15.71 -43.25 20.66
N ASP A 3 -15.67 -42.02 21.19
CA ASP A 3 -15.85 -40.79 20.42
C ASP A 3 -14.92 -39.75 21.07
N SER A 4 -13.60 -39.84 20.93
CA SER A 4 -12.81 -39.31 19.80
C SER A 4 -13.25 -37.98 19.19
N CYS A 5 -14.15 -37.21 19.83
CA CYS A 5 -14.43 -35.84 19.42
C CYS A 5 -13.96 -34.80 20.45
N ALA A 6 -13.17 -35.23 21.45
CA ALA A 6 -12.50 -34.34 22.40
C ALA A 6 -11.05 -33.98 21.98
N LYS A 7 -10.62 -34.33 20.76
CA LYS A 7 -9.20 -34.24 20.33
C LYS A 7 -8.94 -33.66 18.92
N ALA A 8 -9.86 -32.87 18.38
CA ALA A 8 -9.59 -32.07 17.18
C ALA A 8 -10.41 -30.77 17.29
N TRP A 9 -9.97 -29.76 18.03
CA TRP A 9 -9.35 -28.58 17.40
C TRP A 9 -8.54 -27.75 18.43
N GLN A 10 -7.70 -28.41 19.23
CA GLN A 10 -6.45 -27.78 19.61
C GLN A 10 -5.50 -27.93 18.43
N ASN A 11 -5.27 -26.82 17.70
CA ASN A 11 -4.27 -26.58 16.64
C ASN A 11 -4.86 -26.10 15.30
N ALA A 12 -5.18 -24.81 15.22
CA ALA A 12 -4.85 -24.00 14.04
C ALA A 12 -5.10 -22.52 14.38
N GLY A 13 -4.02 -21.76 14.52
CA GLY A 13 -4.09 -20.34 14.78
C GLY A 13 -4.81 -19.55 13.69
N LYS A 14 -4.94 -18.25 13.99
CA LYS A 14 -5.49 -17.18 13.15
C LYS A 14 -6.95 -16.80 13.42
N ALA A 15 -7.22 -16.44 14.67
CA ALA A 15 -8.01 -15.22 14.90
C ALA A 15 -7.18 -13.99 14.47
N VAL A 16 -6.78 -13.93 13.20
CA VAL A 16 -6.21 -12.72 12.60
C VAL A 16 -7.37 -11.77 12.34
N ASN A 17 -7.73 -11.05 13.40
CA ASN A 17 -8.36 -9.74 13.41
C ASN A 17 -8.77 -9.23 12.00
N LEU A 18 -9.93 -9.69 11.53
CA LEU A 18 -10.41 -9.45 10.16
C LEU A 18 -10.60 -7.94 9.89
N HIS A 19 -10.85 -7.14 10.93
CA HIS A 19 -10.91 -5.68 10.87
C HIS A 19 -9.56 -5.02 10.51
N LYS A 20 -8.42 -5.65 10.83
CA LYS A 20 -7.10 -5.19 10.34
C LYS A 20 -6.89 -5.48 8.85
N TYR A 21 -7.61 -6.44 8.28
CA TYR A 21 -7.50 -6.84 6.86
C TYR A 21 -8.40 -6.04 5.92
N TRP A 22 -9.48 -5.43 6.41
CA TRP A 22 -10.32 -4.50 5.63
C TRP A 22 -9.65 -3.12 5.48
N ILE A 23 -8.77 -2.70 6.40
CA ILE A 23 -7.86 -1.54 6.23
C ILE A 23 -6.71 -1.87 5.22
N MET A 24 -6.97 -2.73 4.24
CA MET A 24 -6.23 -2.78 2.96
C MET A 24 -6.92 -1.92 1.88
N GLU A 25 -7.95 -1.17 2.25
CA GLU A 25 -8.73 -0.26 1.42
C GLU A 25 -7.96 1.06 1.20
N ALA A 26 -7.71 1.39 -0.07
CA ALA A 26 -6.91 2.51 -0.57
C ALA A 26 -5.41 2.49 -0.20
N LYS A 27 -4.64 1.53 -0.75
CA LYS A 27 -3.17 1.66 -0.79
C LYS A 27 -2.81 2.85 -1.69
N LYS A 28 -2.42 3.97 -1.08
CA LYS A 28 -1.81 5.11 -1.77
C LYS A 28 -0.62 4.60 -2.57
N ILE A 29 -0.51 5.06 -3.81
CA ILE A 29 0.64 4.80 -4.66
C ILE A 29 1.33 6.13 -4.93
N VAL A 30 2.65 6.12 -4.84
CA VAL A 30 3.49 7.27 -5.15
C VAL A 30 4.35 6.89 -6.33
N HIS A 31 4.12 7.54 -7.45
CA HIS A 31 4.95 7.43 -8.64
C HIS A 31 6.01 8.52 -8.57
N LEU A 32 7.28 8.13 -8.61
CA LEU A 32 8.42 9.01 -8.60
C LEU A 32 9.13 8.86 -9.94
N GLN A 33 9.13 9.94 -10.70
CA GLN A 33 9.77 10.04 -12.00
C GLN A 33 11.00 10.94 -11.88
N PHE A 34 12.18 10.42 -12.22
CA PHE A 34 13.38 11.23 -12.34
C PHE A 34 13.46 11.90 -13.71
N LYS A 35 13.85 13.17 -13.73
CA LYS A 35 14.13 13.90 -14.99
C LYS A 35 15.46 13.48 -15.61
N GLU A 36 16.43 13.16 -14.76
CA GLU A 36 17.71 12.58 -15.15
C GLU A 36 17.74 11.12 -14.70
N PRO A 37 18.12 10.16 -15.56
CA PRO A 37 18.08 8.75 -15.22
C PRO A 37 18.90 8.47 -13.96
N TYR A 38 18.24 8.02 -12.90
CA TYR A 38 18.90 7.61 -11.67
C TYR A 38 19.06 6.09 -11.72
N ASN A 39 20.31 5.63 -11.85
CA ASN A 39 20.62 4.20 -11.94
C ASN A 39 20.01 3.50 -13.18
N GLY A 40 19.82 4.24 -14.28
CA GLY A 40 19.27 3.73 -15.54
C GLY A 40 17.74 3.64 -15.59
N GLU A 41 17.05 3.91 -14.48
CA GLU A 41 15.60 3.95 -14.41
C GLU A 41 15.11 5.36 -14.10
N THR A 42 14.03 5.76 -14.78
CA THR A 42 13.36 7.04 -14.54
C THR A 42 12.12 6.88 -13.67
N ASP A 43 11.42 5.75 -13.74
CA ASP A 43 10.09 5.60 -13.17
C ASP A 43 10.04 4.57 -12.04
N PHE A 44 9.77 5.04 -10.83
CA PHE A 44 9.67 4.21 -9.64
C PHE A 44 8.30 4.29 -9.00
N TYR A 45 7.81 3.17 -8.48
CA TYR A 45 6.50 3.09 -7.83
C TYR A 45 6.62 2.64 -6.39
N PHE A 46 6.09 3.45 -5.48
CA PHE A 46 6.18 3.23 -4.05
C PHE A 46 4.79 3.17 -3.40
N GLY A 47 4.65 2.34 -2.37
CA GLY A 47 3.41 2.26 -1.59
C GLY A 47 3.25 3.36 -0.53
N SER A 48 4.29 4.17 -0.30
CA SER A 48 4.27 5.27 0.66
C SER A 48 5.39 6.28 0.37
N LEU A 49 5.25 7.50 0.88
CA LEU A 49 6.32 8.50 0.82
C LEU A 49 7.56 8.07 1.62
N LYS A 50 7.38 7.30 2.69
CA LYS A 50 8.51 6.80 3.51
C LYS A 50 9.37 5.81 2.73
N ALA A 51 8.72 4.92 1.97
CA ALA A 51 9.41 3.92 1.15
C ALA A 51 10.34 4.53 0.09
N ILE A 52 10.06 5.75 -0.38
CA ILE A 52 10.97 6.50 -1.26
C ILE A 52 12.29 6.76 -0.56
N TYR A 53 12.26 7.22 0.69
CA TYR A 53 13.47 7.60 1.43
C TYR A 53 14.25 6.38 1.95
N ASP A 54 13.62 5.21 2.00
CA ASP A 54 14.29 3.96 2.34
C ASP A 54 15.13 3.43 1.16
N THR A 55 14.74 3.73 -0.09
CA THR A 55 15.46 3.30 -1.31
C THR A 55 16.32 4.40 -1.92
N VAL A 56 15.86 5.64 -1.90
CA VAL A 56 16.49 6.80 -2.54
C VAL A 56 16.88 7.83 -1.47
N PRO A 57 18.16 8.24 -1.41
CA PRO A 57 18.57 9.24 -0.44
C PRO A 57 17.98 10.62 -0.76
N ILE A 58 17.79 11.43 0.29
CA ILE A 58 17.23 12.79 0.21
C ILE A 58 17.97 13.67 -0.81
N GLY A 59 19.29 13.49 -0.97
CA GLY A 59 20.09 14.25 -1.94
C GLY A 59 19.76 13.99 -3.41
N ALA A 60 19.29 12.77 -3.73
CA ALA A 60 18.86 12.38 -5.07
C ALA A 60 17.44 12.89 -5.36
N VAL A 61 16.52 12.76 -4.41
CA VAL A 61 15.14 13.29 -4.53
C VAL A 61 15.13 14.83 -4.53
N GLY A 62 16.05 15.46 -3.79
CA GLY A 62 16.16 16.92 -3.67
C GLY A 62 15.08 17.58 -2.81
N ILE A 63 14.33 16.80 -2.02
CA ILE A 63 13.34 17.31 -1.04
C ILE A 63 13.31 16.41 0.20
N THR A 64 13.15 17.02 1.38
CA THR A 64 13.01 16.30 2.65
C THR A 64 11.59 15.75 2.86
N TYR A 65 11.47 14.69 3.64
CA TYR A 65 10.17 14.07 3.95
C TYR A 65 9.15 15.07 4.52
N LYS A 66 9.59 15.96 5.42
CA LYS A 66 8.72 16.98 6.03
C LYS A 66 8.18 17.95 4.98
N SER A 67 9.05 18.45 4.10
CA SER A 67 8.65 19.35 3.01
C SER A 67 7.73 18.66 2.01
N LEU A 68 8.01 17.40 1.66
CA LEU A 68 7.18 16.63 0.73
C LEU A 68 5.79 16.37 1.32
N THR A 69 5.72 16.03 2.60
CA THR A 69 4.44 15.83 3.31
C THR A 69 3.62 17.12 3.35
N ASN A 70 4.25 18.28 3.59
CA ASN A 70 3.56 19.56 3.55
C ASN A 70 3.13 19.97 2.14
N ALA A 71 3.97 19.75 1.13
CA ALA A 71 3.66 20.04 -0.27
C ALA A 71 2.50 19.18 -0.79
N THR A 72 2.36 17.96 -0.26
CA THR A 72 1.30 17.01 -0.66
C THR A 72 0.01 17.17 0.16
N ARG A 73 0.00 18.02 1.19
CA ARG A 73 -1.21 18.45 1.90
C ARG A 73 -1.98 19.48 1.05
N GLY A 74 -2.74 18.98 0.09
CA GLY A 74 -3.61 19.78 -0.77
C GLY A 74 -3.27 19.71 -2.26
N ARG A 75 -2.20 19.01 -2.63
CA ARG A 75 -1.83 18.70 -4.02
C ARG A 75 -1.39 17.26 -4.14
N SER A 76 -1.80 16.58 -5.21
CA SER A 76 -1.39 15.21 -5.53
C SER A 76 -0.12 15.15 -6.39
N GLU A 77 0.37 16.31 -6.84
CA GLU A 77 1.51 16.42 -7.75
C GLU A 77 2.54 17.36 -7.15
N TYR A 78 3.80 16.93 -7.20
CA TYR A 78 4.93 17.72 -6.78
C TYR A 78 6.02 17.59 -7.82
N GLU A 79 6.56 18.72 -8.28
CA GLU A 79 7.65 18.74 -9.25
C GLU A 79 8.82 19.52 -8.67
N ASN A 80 10.02 19.00 -8.92
CA ASN A 80 11.29 19.64 -8.60
C ASN A 80 12.20 19.64 -9.84
N LYS A 81 13.37 20.28 -9.70
CA LYS A 81 14.40 20.29 -10.75
C LYS A 81 14.92 18.88 -11.09
N LYS A 82 14.89 17.96 -10.12
CA LYS A 82 15.41 16.58 -10.26
C LYS A 82 14.35 15.51 -10.48
N VAL A 83 13.20 15.62 -9.81
CA VAL A 83 12.16 14.58 -9.77
C VAL A 83 10.76 15.16 -9.91
N LEU A 84 9.83 14.33 -10.34
CA LEU A 84 8.40 14.57 -10.40
C LEU A 84 7.69 13.46 -9.61
N ILE A 85 6.85 13.83 -8.66
CA ILE A 85 6.18 12.91 -7.73
C ILE A 85 4.67 13.05 -7.92
N ARG A 86 3.99 11.94 -8.21
CA ARG A 86 2.54 11.86 -8.33
C ARG A 86 1.98 10.90 -7.30
N ILE A 87 1.01 11.37 -6.52
CA ILE A 87 0.33 10.57 -5.50
C ILE A 87 -1.05 10.21 -6.04
N GLY A 88 -1.25 8.92 -6.27
CA GLY A 88 -2.52 8.34 -6.66
C GLY A 88 -3.05 7.37 -5.62
N GLN A 89 -4.21 6.80 -5.91
CA GLN A 89 -4.75 5.64 -5.20
C GLN A 89 -4.78 4.47 -6.17
N ILE A 90 -4.37 3.28 -5.70
CA ILE A 90 -4.50 2.08 -6.52
C ILE A 90 -5.98 1.69 -6.63
N GLN A 91 -6.51 1.73 -7.84
CA GLN A 91 -7.84 1.20 -8.14
C GLN A 91 -7.74 -0.33 -8.19
N ARG A 92 -8.38 -1.01 -7.23
CA ARG A 92 -8.47 -2.46 -7.21
C ARG A 92 -9.85 -2.90 -7.64
N LYS A 93 -9.91 -3.98 -8.41
CA LYS A 93 -11.17 -4.72 -8.58
C LYS A 93 -11.61 -5.18 -7.19
N THR A 94 -12.80 -4.76 -6.77
CA THR A 94 -13.45 -5.32 -5.58
C THR A 94 -13.56 -6.83 -5.83
N ARG A 95 -12.88 -7.65 -5.02
CA ARG A 95 -13.17 -9.07 -5.02
C ARG A 95 -14.62 -9.18 -4.53
N GLY A 96 -15.54 -9.47 -5.44
CA GLY A 96 -16.87 -9.93 -5.08
C GLY A 96 -16.69 -11.22 -4.29
N ARG A 97 -16.57 -11.11 -2.96
CA ARG A 97 -16.98 -12.19 -2.09
C ARG A 97 -18.48 -12.23 -2.30
N SER A 98 -18.92 -13.15 -3.15
CA SER A 98 -20.32 -13.52 -3.23
C SER A 98 -20.77 -13.78 -1.79
N LEU A 99 -21.52 -12.86 -1.21
CA LEU A 99 -22.38 -13.18 -0.09
C LEU A 99 -23.34 -14.19 -0.72
N LYS A 100 -23.08 -15.49 -0.48
CA LYS A 100 -24.11 -16.50 -0.68
C LYS A 100 -25.17 -16.13 0.36
N SER A 101 -26.13 -15.32 -0.04
CA SER A 101 -27.37 -15.16 0.67
C SER A 101 -28.01 -16.53 0.64
N GLU A 102 -27.87 -17.25 1.74
CA GLU A 102 -28.78 -18.31 2.11
C GLU A 102 -30.15 -17.62 2.20
N CYS A 103 -31.01 -17.90 1.22
CA CYS A 103 -32.42 -17.58 1.28
C CYS A 103 -33.13 -18.93 1.31
N ASP A 104 -33.76 -19.20 2.43
CA ASP A 104 -34.62 -20.35 2.70
C ASP A 104 -35.73 -20.54 1.65
N GLY A 105 -36.11 -21.79 1.42
CA GLY A 105 -37.26 -22.21 0.61
C GLY A 105 -37.23 -23.68 0.26
#